data_AF-A0A4R6UF69-F1
#
_entry.id   AF-A0A4R6UF69-F1
#
_cell.length_a   1.000
_cell.length_b   1.000
_cell.length_c   1.000
_cell.angle_alpha   90.00
_cell.angle_beta   90.00
_cell.angle_gamma   90.00
#
_symmetry.space_group_name_H-M   'P 1'
#
loop_
_entity.id
_entity.type
_entity.pdbx_description
1 polymer ?
#
loop_
_entity_poly.entity_id
_entity_poly.type
_entity_poly.pdbx_seq_one_letter_code
_entity_poly.pdbx_strand_id
1 'polypeptide(L)'
;MKALPTLSALAVLSVLIMAPAEANNRLGQMNLGAKGALQHSQSLQRQQALAGKRGVQDVTSTISRDREADTWNRQISGTTRAGAEFSKEIQGQRTENGAIRSITGSNARGDYQLTDTMTRDAENGSWNRTIAGTNAAGAQVSKEINGQRTDNGVTRTVSGVNANGAYEYTDTMTRDVENGTWNRTISGTNAAGAQVSKEINGQRTDDGFIRSVSGSNAQGDYSHETQVSRDAETGTINRITTGTNATGSWSAESEIQRTENGWVSQSTRTNANGEISSSTGVMERDDNSWTRTQTTTGANGGVQVVTVRGERDPETGTVTRSREVEREGPPKP
;
A
#
# COMPACT_ATOMS: atom_id res chain seq x y z
N MET A 1 -7.36 -32.67 -15.32
CA MET A 1 -6.36 -32.09 -14.40
C MET A 1 -5.19 -31.55 -15.21
N LYS A 2 -5.23 -30.26 -15.54
CA LYS A 2 -4.11 -29.54 -16.16
C LYS A 2 -3.60 -28.55 -15.11
N ALA A 3 -2.32 -28.62 -14.81
CA ALA A 3 -1.66 -27.79 -13.81
C ALA A 3 -1.96 -26.31 -14.06
N LEU A 4 -2.37 -25.58 -13.01
CA LEU A 4 -2.43 -24.14 -13.02
C LEU A 4 -1.02 -23.61 -13.35
N PRO A 5 -0.84 -22.72 -14.34
CA PRO A 5 0.36 -21.92 -14.39
C PRO A 5 0.34 -21.01 -13.16
N THR A 6 1.20 -21.31 -12.19
CA THR A 6 1.63 -20.39 -11.15
C THR A 6 1.94 -19.05 -11.79
N LEU A 7 1.16 -18.02 -11.43
CA LEU A 7 1.41 -16.60 -11.71
C LEU A 7 2.75 -16.20 -11.08
N SER A 8 3.83 -16.53 -11.78
CA SER A 8 5.20 -16.12 -11.49
C SER A 8 5.61 -15.07 -12.51
N ALA A 9 5.05 -13.88 -12.41
CA ALA A 9 5.48 -12.72 -13.20
C ALA A 9 5.16 -11.39 -12.47
N LEU A 10 5.31 -11.38 -11.14
CA LEU A 10 5.17 -10.17 -10.32
C LEU A 10 6.09 -10.24 -9.09
N ALA A 11 7.28 -10.81 -9.26
CA ALA A 11 8.20 -11.09 -8.17
C ALA A 11 9.68 -10.91 -8.54
N VAL A 12 10.06 -9.91 -9.35
CA VAL A 12 11.48 -9.49 -9.46
C VAL A 12 11.60 -7.97 -9.67
N LEU A 13 11.06 -7.18 -8.75
CA LEU A 13 11.71 -5.95 -8.25
C LEU A 13 11.07 -5.51 -6.91
N SER A 14 10.75 -6.48 -6.06
CA SER A 14 10.19 -6.23 -4.72
C SER A 14 11.31 -6.28 -3.69
N VAL A 15 12.28 -5.37 -3.79
CA VAL A 15 13.04 -4.91 -2.63
C VAL A 15 13.16 -3.39 -2.76
N LEU A 16 12.29 -2.69 -2.00
CA LEU A 16 12.39 -1.28 -1.63
C LEU A 16 11.91 -0.19 -2.61
N ILE A 17 10.75 -0.32 -3.26
CA ILE A 17 9.99 0.83 -3.77
C ILE A 17 8.48 0.66 -3.55
N MET A 18 8.04 0.49 -2.30
CA MET A 18 6.63 0.67 -1.94
C MET A 18 6.53 1.24 -0.51
N ALA A 19 6.49 2.55 -0.43
CA ALA A 19 5.74 3.24 0.61
C ALA A 19 4.67 4.09 -0.11
N PRO A 20 3.42 4.14 0.39
CA PRO A 20 2.37 4.95 -0.21
C PRO A 20 2.82 6.43 -0.29
N ALA A 21 2.33 7.15 -1.31
CA ALA A 21 2.74 8.52 -1.63
C ALA A 21 2.57 9.53 -0.47
N GLU A 22 1.79 9.19 0.56
CA GLU A 22 1.63 10.01 1.77
C GLU A 22 2.74 9.77 2.83
N ALA A 23 3.46 8.66 2.78
CA ALA A 23 4.54 8.37 3.73
C ALA A 23 5.88 9.04 3.34
N ASN A 24 6.07 9.40 2.07
CA ASN A 24 7.30 10.04 1.60
C ASN A 24 7.32 11.57 1.77
N ASN A 25 6.21 12.19 2.18
CA ASN A 25 6.15 13.62 2.49
C ASN A 25 6.61 13.96 3.92
N ARG A 26 6.83 12.98 4.79
CA ARG A 26 7.26 13.23 6.19
C ARG A 26 8.74 13.61 6.36
N LEU A 27 9.54 13.57 5.30
CA LEU A 27 10.88 14.17 5.29
C LEU A 27 10.89 15.61 4.72
N GLY A 28 9.80 16.03 4.07
CA GLY A 28 9.60 17.41 3.60
C GLY A 28 8.96 18.33 4.66
N GLN A 29 8.28 17.77 5.66
CA GLN A 29 7.68 18.49 6.78
C GLN A 29 8.23 17.98 8.12
N MET A 30 9.41 18.46 8.52
CA MET A 30 9.80 18.49 9.93
C MET A 30 9.87 19.96 10.35
N ASN A 31 9.07 20.29 11.37
CA ASN A 31 8.90 21.62 11.93
C ASN A 31 10.22 22.36 12.13
N LEU A 32 10.27 23.57 11.58
CA LEU A 32 11.28 24.59 11.78
C LEU A 32 11.17 25.10 13.22
N GLY A 33 11.94 24.51 14.13
CA GLY A 33 12.25 25.12 15.43
C GLY A 33 13.28 26.24 15.24
N ALA A 34 13.07 27.33 15.98
CA ALA A 34 13.68 28.64 15.82
C ALA A 34 15.22 28.71 15.69
N LYS A 35 15.64 29.79 15.04
CA LYS A 35 17.02 30.30 14.92
C LYS A 35 17.76 30.23 16.26
N GLY A 36 18.82 29.43 16.29
CA GLY A 36 19.84 29.44 17.34
C GLY A 36 21.11 28.89 16.73
N ALA A 37 22.07 29.76 16.49
CA ALA A 37 23.38 29.40 15.98
C ALA A 37 24.06 28.40 16.92
N LEU A 38 24.51 27.25 16.41
CA LEU A 38 25.77 26.55 16.75
C LEU A 38 25.71 25.09 16.23
N GLN A 39 26.78 24.67 15.54
CA GLN A 39 27.09 23.30 15.05
C GLN A 39 26.04 22.68 14.10
N HIS A 40 26.19 22.86 12.78
CA HIS A 40 25.09 22.51 11.86
C HIS A 40 25.26 21.24 11.00
N SER A 41 26.27 20.39 11.26
CA SER A 41 26.26 19.00 10.79
C SER A 41 25.70 18.08 11.89
N GLN A 42 24.42 17.72 11.81
CA GLN A 42 23.85 16.68 12.67
C GLN A 42 24.06 15.31 12.00
N SER A 43 24.92 14.47 12.59
CA SER A 43 24.99 13.04 12.26
C SER A 43 24.11 12.26 13.23
N LEU A 44 23.09 11.58 12.71
CA LEU A 44 22.29 10.66 13.51
C LEU A 44 22.63 9.24 13.08
N GLN A 45 23.39 8.53 13.91
CA GLN A 45 23.63 7.10 13.76
C GLN A 45 22.51 6.35 14.48
N ARG A 46 21.75 5.55 13.73
CA ARG A 46 20.78 4.63 14.31
C ARG A 46 21.19 3.20 13.97
N GLN A 47 21.79 2.51 14.94
CA GLN A 47 21.90 1.06 14.90
C GLN A 47 20.57 0.48 15.38
N GLN A 48 19.91 -0.31 14.54
CA GLN A 48 18.78 -1.12 14.97
C GLN A 48 19.14 -2.59 14.78
N ALA A 49 19.28 -3.33 15.88
CA ALA A 49 19.14 -4.77 15.87
C ALA A 49 17.65 -5.08 15.59
N LEU A 50 17.27 -5.14 14.31
CA LEU A 50 15.92 -5.45 13.87
C LEU A 50 15.70 -6.96 13.91
N ALA A 51 15.74 -7.54 15.12
CA ALA A 51 15.29 -8.90 15.33
C ALA A 51 13.79 -9.00 15.01
N GLY A 52 13.45 -9.61 13.87
CA GLY A 52 12.20 -10.38 13.80
C GLY A 52 11.32 -10.31 12.55
N LYS A 53 11.39 -9.30 11.65
CA LYS A 53 10.39 -9.24 10.54
C LYS A 53 10.87 -8.87 9.14
N ARG A 54 12.14 -8.53 8.92
CA ARG A 54 12.61 -8.04 7.60
C ARG A 54 13.77 -8.80 6.98
N GLY A 55 14.21 -9.90 7.58
CA GLY A 55 15.34 -10.69 7.03
C GLY A 55 16.65 -9.90 6.99
N VAL A 56 16.84 -8.93 7.89
CA VAL A 56 18.06 -8.12 8.03
C VAL A 56 18.52 -8.22 9.47
N GLN A 57 19.80 -8.52 9.66
CA GLN A 57 20.41 -8.81 10.95
C GLN A 57 21.00 -7.54 11.57
N ASP A 58 21.73 -6.75 10.77
CA ASP A 58 22.37 -5.52 11.19
C ASP A 58 22.12 -4.42 10.18
N VAL A 59 21.71 -3.23 10.64
CA VAL A 59 21.54 -2.04 9.80
C VAL A 59 22.15 -0.83 10.48
N THR A 60 23.07 -0.20 9.77
CA THR A 60 23.56 1.14 10.11
C THR A 60 22.97 2.13 9.12
N SER A 61 22.43 3.24 9.63
CA SER A 61 22.02 4.38 8.82
C SER A 61 22.62 5.64 9.42
N THR A 62 23.37 6.37 8.61
CA THR A 62 23.94 7.68 8.92
C THR A 62 23.32 8.71 7.99
N ILE A 63 22.87 9.83 8.54
CA ILE A 63 22.39 10.96 7.76
C ILE A 63 23.23 12.17 8.14
N SER A 64 23.73 12.89 7.16
CA SER A 64 24.33 14.23 7.31
C SER A 64 23.53 15.23 6.49
N ARG A 65 23.50 16.49 6.96
CA ARG A 65 22.81 17.59 6.28
C ARG A 65 23.68 18.82 6.34
N ASP A 66 23.75 19.52 5.22
CA ASP A 66 24.27 20.87 5.11
C ASP A 66 23.09 21.79 4.79
N ARG A 67 22.79 22.71 5.70
CA ARG A 67 21.66 23.64 5.55
C ARG A 67 22.00 24.82 4.65
N GLU A 68 23.27 25.18 4.51
CA GLU A 68 23.69 26.32 3.68
C GLU A 68 23.75 25.90 2.21
N ALA A 69 24.28 24.71 1.95
CA ALA A 69 24.29 24.12 0.61
C ALA A 69 22.95 23.43 0.25
N ASP A 70 21.97 23.40 1.15
CA ASP A 70 20.68 22.72 0.99
C ASP A 70 20.82 21.24 0.54
N THR A 71 21.91 20.61 0.98
CA THR A 71 22.27 19.23 0.62
C THR A 71 22.17 18.29 1.81
N TRP A 72 22.03 17.00 1.51
CA TRP A 72 22.04 15.95 2.51
C TRP A 72 22.62 14.69 1.93
N ASN A 73 23.31 13.93 2.76
CA ASN A 73 23.75 12.59 2.44
C ASN A 73 23.12 11.59 3.40
N ARG A 74 22.77 10.42 2.90
CA ARG A 74 22.35 9.29 3.71
C ARG A 74 23.07 8.04 3.25
N GLN A 75 23.84 7.45 4.16
CA GLN A 75 24.47 6.15 3.95
C GLN A 75 23.73 5.11 4.77
N ILE A 76 23.47 3.96 4.16
CA ILE A 76 22.80 2.81 4.76
C ILE A 76 23.62 1.58 4.38
N SER A 77 23.99 0.77 5.36
CA SER A 77 24.66 -0.50 5.13
C SER A 77 24.16 -1.54 6.11
N GLY A 78 24.34 -2.81 5.78
CA GLY A 78 23.93 -3.89 6.65
C GLY A 78 24.09 -5.27 6.04
N THR A 79 23.65 -6.26 6.80
CA THR A 79 23.73 -7.66 6.42
C THR A 79 22.36 -8.31 6.55
N THR A 80 21.96 -9.03 5.51
CA THR A 80 20.72 -9.82 5.52
C THR A 80 20.86 -11.01 6.47
N ARG A 81 19.74 -11.61 6.87
CA ARG A 81 19.72 -12.84 7.67
C ARG A 81 20.36 -14.03 6.95
N ALA A 82 20.44 -13.97 5.61
CA ALA A 82 21.15 -14.94 4.79
C ALA A 82 22.66 -14.66 4.66
N GLY A 83 23.19 -13.66 5.40
CA GLY A 83 24.60 -13.30 5.40
C GLY A 83 25.05 -12.38 4.25
N ALA A 84 24.16 -12.04 3.31
CA ALA A 84 24.54 -11.14 2.22
C ALA A 84 24.59 -9.68 2.66
N GLU A 85 25.68 -8.99 2.32
CA GLU A 85 25.87 -7.56 2.59
C GLU A 85 25.11 -6.68 1.60
N PHE A 86 24.80 -5.47 2.02
CA PHE A 86 24.28 -4.42 1.15
C PHE A 86 24.76 -3.04 1.59
N SER A 87 24.84 -2.14 0.62
CA SER A 87 25.12 -0.73 0.85
C SER A 87 24.21 0.15 -0.01
N LYS A 88 23.97 1.37 0.46
CA LYS A 88 23.22 2.40 -0.24
C LYS A 88 23.65 3.77 0.23
N GLU A 89 24.07 4.60 -0.71
CA GLU A 89 24.29 6.03 -0.54
C GLU A 89 23.18 6.80 -1.26
N ILE A 90 22.68 7.85 -0.62
CA ILE A 90 21.74 8.78 -1.21
C ILE A 90 22.26 10.19 -0.96
N GLN A 91 22.69 10.84 -2.02
CA GLN A 91 23.07 12.24 -2.01
C GLN A 91 21.92 13.03 -2.58
N GLY A 92 21.38 13.99 -1.83
CA GLY A 92 20.27 14.81 -2.24
C GLY A 92 20.55 16.29 -2.08
N GLN A 93 19.96 17.07 -2.97
CA GLN A 93 20.02 18.53 -2.96
C GLN A 93 18.60 19.06 -3.16
N ARG A 94 18.20 20.05 -2.37
CA ARG A 94 16.99 20.83 -2.63
C ARG A 94 17.29 21.84 -3.73
N THR A 95 16.32 22.04 -4.61
CA THR A 95 16.33 23.14 -5.58
C THR A 95 15.17 24.06 -5.26
N GLU A 96 15.19 25.28 -5.80
CA GLU A 96 14.10 26.25 -5.64
C GLU A 96 12.72 25.62 -5.87
N ASN A 97 12.63 24.82 -6.93
CA ASN A 97 11.40 24.22 -7.41
C ASN A 97 11.36 22.70 -7.23
N GLY A 98 12.18 22.11 -6.36
CA GLY A 98 12.18 20.65 -6.19
C GLY A 98 13.39 20.06 -5.50
N ALA A 99 13.86 18.92 -6.03
CA ALA A 99 15.02 18.21 -5.49
C ALA A 99 15.65 17.28 -6.52
N ILE A 100 16.96 17.08 -6.39
CA ILE A 100 17.71 16.08 -7.15
C ILE A 100 18.33 15.11 -6.15
N ARG A 101 18.34 13.81 -6.49
CA ARG A 101 18.99 12.78 -5.68
C ARG A 101 19.79 11.84 -6.57
N SER A 102 21.04 11.58 -6.19
CA SER A 102 21.82 10.45 -6.69
C SER A 102 21.72 9.33 -5.67
N ILE A 103 21.43 8.12 -6.15
CA ILE A 103 21.29 6.92 -5.34
C ILE A 103 22.25 5.88 -5.91
N THR A 104 23.26 5.52 -5.14
CA THR A 104 24.20 4.45 -5.50
C THR A 104 24.12 3.36 -4.45
N GLY A 105 24.27 2.11 -4.83
CA GLY A 105 24.37 1.05 -3.83
C GLY A 105 24.72 -0.29 -4.42
N SER A 106 24.89 -1.25 -3.52
CA SER A 106 25.26 -2.62 -3.84
C SER A 106 24.42 -3.58 -3.02
N ASN A 107 24.14 -4.75 -3.59
CA ASN A 107 23.55 -5.87 -2.86
C ASN A 107 23.99 -7.19 -3.53
N ALA A 108 23.50 -8.33 -3.02
CA ALA A 108 23.82 -9.65 -3.55
C ALA A 108 23.58 -9.85 -5.06
N ARG A 109 22.74 -9.02 -5.69
CA ARG A 109 22.43 -9.09 -7.14
C ARG A 109 23.34 -8.21 -7.99
N GLY A 110 24.14 -7.34 -7.38
CA GLY A 110 25.03 -6.40 -8.06
C GLY A 110 24.82 -4.95 -7.62
N ASP A 111 25.55 -4.07 -8.32
CA ASP A 111 25.58 -2.64 -8.08
C ASP A 111 24.50 -1.92 -8.88
N TYR A 112 23.96 -0.85 -8.31
CA TYR A 112 22.94 -0.03 -8.94
C TYR A 112 23.22 1.44 -8.73
N GLN A 113 22.79 2.24 -9.70
CA GLN A 113 22.93 3.68 -9.68
C GLN A 113 21.69 4.31 -10.32
N LEU A 114 21.02 5.19 -9.60
CA LEU A 114 19.81 5.88 -10.05
C LEU A 114 19.90 7.36 -9.72
N THR A 115 19.35 8.19 -10.61
CA THR A 115 19.08 9.60 -10.35
C THR A 115 17.57 9.78 -10.20
N ASP A 116 17.12 10.48 -9.16
CA ASP A 116 15.73 10.86 -8.88
C ASP A 116 15.64 12.39 -8.86
N THR A 117 15.13 12.95 -9.96
CA THR A 117 14.90 14.38 -10.12
C THR A 117 13.42 14.66 -9.96
N MET A 118 13.09 15.70 -9.18
CA MET A 118 11.74 16.20 -8.97
C MET A 118 11.74 17.70 -9.23
N THR A 119 10.82 18.16 -10.08
CA THR A 119 10.53 19.58 -10.29
C THR A 119 9.04 19.84 -10.06
N ARG A 120 8.72 21.05 -9.62
CA ARG A 120 7.37 21.52 -9.33
C ARG A 120 7.25 22.95 -9.82
N ASP A 121 6.23 23.21 -10.60
CA ASP A 121 5.77 24.55 -10.90
C ASP A 121 4.53 24.80 -10.03
N ALA A 122 4.70 25.59 -8.98
CA ALA A 122 3.61 25.86 -8.04
C ALA A 122 2.50 26.73 -8.66
N GLU A 123 2.87 27.64 -9.56
CA GLU A 123 1.95 28.59 -10.21
C GLU A 123 1.03 27.85 -11.18
N ASN A 124 1.62 26.99 -12.01
CA ASN A 124 0.86 26.16 -12.95
C ASN A 124 0.34 24.86 -12.33
N GLY A 125 0.65 24.58 -11.05
CA GLY A 125 0.26 23.35 -10.38
C GLY A 125 0.82 22.08 -11.04
N SER A 126 1.94 22.19 -11.76
CA SER A 126 2.57 21.09 -12.49
C SER A 126 3.73 20.49 -11.72
N TRP A 127 4.07 19.24 -11.98
CA TRP A 127 5.28 18.61 -11.46
C TRP A 127 5.78 17.51 -12.37
N ASN A 128 7.09 17.38 -12.45
CA ASN A 128 7.75 16.25 -13.07
C ASN A 128 8.57 15.49 -12.03
N ARG A 129 8.61 14.17 -12.17
CA ARG A 129 9.57 13.32 -11.47
C ARG A 129 10.16 12.31 -12.42
N THR A 130 11.49 12.29 -12.52
CA THR A 130 12.23 11.31 -13.32
C THR A 130 13.15 10.51 -12.43
N ILE A 131 13.01 9.19 -12.48
CA ILE A 131 13.91 8.23 -11.85
C ILE A 131 14.56 7.43 -12.98
N ALA A 132 15.87 7.48 -13.14
CA ALA A 132 16.55 6.77 -14.22
C ALA A 132 17.95 6.30 -13.82
N GLY A 133 18.41 5.21 -14.42
CA GLY A 133 19.78 4.71 -14.27
C GLY A 133 19.88 3.21 -14.47
N THR A 134 20.83 2.58 -13.80
CA THR A 134 21.16 1.16 -13.96
C THR A 134 20.72 0.38 -12.72
N ASN A 135 19.98 -0.71 -12.92
CA ASN A 135 19.59 -1.60 -11.83
C ASN A 135 20.71 -2.59 -11.46
N ALA A 136 20.51 -3.35 -10.38
CA ALA A 136 21.50 -4.32 -9.90
C ALA A 136 21.90 -5.40 -10.93
N ALA A 137 21.04 -5.67 -11.91
CA ALA A 137 21.31 -6.62 -12.99
C ALA A 137 22.00 -5.98 -14.21
N GLY A 138 22.43 -4.72 -14.12
CA GLY A 138 23.09 -4.00 -15.22
C GLY A 138 22.15 -3.43 -16.28
N ALA A 139 20.83 -3.59 -16.14
CA ALA A 139 19.88 -3.08 -17.11
C ALA A 139 19.52 -1.62 -16.86
N GLN A 140 19.37 -0.84 -17.94
CA GLN A 140 18.83 0.52 -17.88
C GLN A 140 17.35 0.49 -17.48
N VAL A 141 16.98 1.34 -16.54
CA VAL A 141 15.61 1.50 -16.06
C VAL A 141 15.27 2.98 -15.99
N SER A 142 14.02 3.31 -16.29
CA SER A 142 13.51 4.67 -16.16
C SER A 142 12.07 4.68 -15.70
N LYS A 143 11.69 5.77 -15.05
CA LYS A 143 10.31 6.10 -14.71
C LYS A 143 10.18 7.60 -14.71
N GLU A 144 9.29 8.10 -15.55
CA GLU A 144 8.92 9.50 -15.60
C GLU A 144 7.47 9.65 -15.14
N ILE A 145 7.20 10.67 -14.34
CA ILE A 145 5.87 11.03 -13.87
C ILE A 145 5.68 12.51 -14.17
N ASN A 146 4.77 12.82 -15.08
CA ASN A 146 4.32 14.17 -15.36
C ASN A 146 2.95 14.35 -14.75
N GLY A 147 2.78 15.29 -13.83
CA GLY A 147 1.52 15.54 -13.16
C GLY A 147 1.10 17.00 -13.25
N GLN A 148 -0.21 17.19 -13.32
CA GLN A 148 -0.86 18.49 -13.44
C GLN A 148 -2.06 18.52 -12.51
N ARG A 149 -2.11 19.50 -11.60
CA ARG A 149 -3.35 19.81 -10.88
C ARG A 149 -4.36 20.42 -11.84
N THR A 150 -5.60 20.03 -11.65
CA THR A 150 -6.76 20.68 -12.26
C THR A 150 -7.61 21.27 -11.13
N ASP A 151 -8.55 22.15 -11.46
CA ASP A 151 -9.43 22.79 -10.47
C ASP A 151 -10.08 21.78 -9.52
N ASN A 152 -10.48 20.64 -10.10
CA ASN A 152 -11.23 19.60 -9.44
C ASN A 152 -10.44 18.29 -9.29
N GLY A 153 -9.11 18.30 -9.44
CA GLY A 153 -8.35 17.06 -9.34
C GLY A 153 -6.92 17.08 -9.86
N VAL A 154 -6.54 16.00 -10.53
CA VAL A 154 -5.18 15.77 -11.04
C VAL A 154 -5.18 14.86 -12.25
N THR A 155 -4.38 15.21 -13.24
CA THR A 155 -3.98 14.31 -14.33
C THR A 155 -2.50 14.00 -14.18
N ARG A 156 -2.11 12.73 -14.36
CA ARG A 156 -0.70 12.38 -14.49
C ARG A 156 -0.45 11.35 -15.57
N THR A 157 0.62 11.53 -16.31
CA THR A 157 1.19 10.52 -17.20
C THR A 157 2.38 9.91 -16.52
N VAL A 158 2.48 8.59 -16.60
CA VAL A 158 3.64 7.84 -16.10
C VAL A 158 4.15 6.94 -17.19
N SER A 159 5.40 7.12 -17.56
CA SER A 159 6.08 6.32 -18.56
C SER A 159 7.38 5.77 -18.00
N GLY A 160 8.00 4.83 -18.70
CA GLY A 160 9.31 4.33 -18.32
C GLY A 160 9.68 3.02 -18.99
N VAL A 161 10.86 2.53 -18.63
CA VAL A 161 11.39 1.25 -19.10
C VAL A 161 11.80 0.43 -17.88
N ASN A 162 11.41 -0.84 -17.87
CA ASN A 162 11.90 -1.83 -16.91
C ASN A 162 12.42 -3.07 -17.64
N ALA A 163 12.82 -4.09 -16.88
CA ALA A 163 13.37 -5.34 -17.44
C ALA A 163 12.41 -6.07 -18.41
N ASN A 164 11.11 -5.80 -18.33
CA ASN A 164 10.10 -6.44 -19.17
C ASN A 164 9.71 -5.58 -20.39
N GLY A 165 10.17 -4.34 -20.48
CA GLY A 165 9.87 -3.43 -21.59
C GLY A 165 9.44 -2.03 -21.18
N ALA A 166 9.06 -1.24 -22.18
CA ALA A 166 8.53 0.11 -22.01
C ALA A 166 7.05 0.07 -21.62
N TYR A 167 6.64 0.97 -20.73
CA TYR A 167 5.26 1.12 -20.31
C TYR A 167 4.88 2.60 -20.29
N GLU A 168 3.59 2.86 -20.43
CA GLU A 168 3.03 4.20 -20.33
C GLU A 168 1.58 4.12 -19.87
N TYR A 169 1.19 4.96 -18.91
CA TYR A 169 -0.19 5.08 -18.47
C TYR A 169 -0.54 6.51 -18.09
N THR A 170 -1.77 6.90 -18.39
CA THR A 170 -2.40 8.11 -17.90
C THR A 170 -3.29 7.75 -16.72
N ASP A 171 -3.30 8.60 -15.70
CA ASP A 171 -4.10 8.47 -14.48
C ASP A 171 -4.73 9.82 -14.16
N THR A 172 -6.02 9.93 -14.44
CA THR A 172 -6.82 11.13 -14.23
C THR A 172 -7.74 10.90 -13.06
N MET A 173 -7.80 11.86 -12.14
CA MET A 173 -8.70 11.86 -10.99
C MET A 173 -9.45 13.19 -10.98
N THR A 174 -10.77 13.14 -10.89
CA THR A 174 -11.64 14.30 -10.71
C THR A 174 -12.50 14.12 -9.47
N ARG A 175 -12.90 15.23 -8.86
CA ARG A 175 -13.76 15.29 -7.68
C ARG A 175 -14.74 16.42 -7.85
N ASP A 176 -16.00 16.11 -7.68
CA ASP A 176 -17.05 17.09 -7.50
C ASP A 176 -17.42 17.09 -6.02
N VAL A 177 -16.97 18.12 -5.30
CA VAL A 177 -17.17 18.21 -3.86
C VAL A 177 -18.63 18.52 -3.54
N GLU A 178 -19.30 19.30 -4.38
CA GLU A 178 -20.69 19.73 -4.19
C GLU A 178 -21.64 18.53 -4.32
N ASN A 179 -21.44 17.71 -5.35
CA ASN A 179 -22.23 16.49 -5.56
C ASN A 179 -21.66 15.26 -4.84
N GLY A 180 -20.55 15.41 -4.11
CA GLY A 180 -19.89 14.32 -3.37
C GLY A 180 -19.41 13.18 -4.28
N THR A 181 -19.17 13.43 -5.56
CA THR A 181 -18.73 12.42 -6.53
C THR A 181 -17.24 12.52 -6.81
N TRP A 182 -16.65 11.42 -7.28
CA TRP A 182 -15.28 11.39 -7.74
C TRP A 182 -15.10 10.30 -8.80
N ASN A 183 -14.29 10.58 -9.80
CA ASN A 183 -13.90 9.63 -10.83
C ASN A 183 -12.39 9.48 -10.85
N ARG A 184 -11.93 8.27 -11.15
CA ARG A 184 -10.54 8.00 -11.49
C ARG A 184 -10.45 7.08 -12.69
N THR A 185 -9.75 7.51 -13.72
CA THR A 185 -9.49 6.72 -14.92
C THR A 185 -8.00 6.49 -15.06
N ILE A 186 -7.61 5.24 -15.22
CA ILE A 186 -6.26 4.81 -15.53
C ILE A 186 -6.29 4.07 -16.86
N SER A 187 -5.49 4.45 -17.82
CA SER A 187 -5.41 3.76 -19.11
C SER A 187 -4.00 3.83 -19.69
N GLY A 188 -3.62 2.82 -20.47
CA GLY A 188 -2.36 2.84 -21.21
C GLY A 188 -1.85 1.45 -21.55
N THR A 189 -0.54 1.35 -21.77
CA THR A 189 0.15 0.15 -22.23
C THR A 189 1.10 -0.36 -21.15
N ASN A 190 1.00 -1.64 -20.80
CA ASN A 190 1.93 -2.25 -19.87
C ASN A 190 3.26 -2.64 -20.56
N ALA A 191 4.25 -3.08 -19.78
CA ALA A 191 5.56 -3.46 -20.30
C ALA A 191 5.52 -4.61 -21.33
N ALA A 192 4.47 -5.43 -21.32
CA ALA A 192 4.27 -6.52 -22.29
C ALA A 192 3.54 -6.06 -23.57
N GLY A 193 3.27 -4.75 -23.72
CA GLY A 193 2.57 -4.20 -24.88
C GLY A 193 1.04 -4.32 -24.83
N ALA A 194 0.46 -4.88 -23.76
CA ALA A 194 -0.98 -5.02 -23.64
C ALA A 194 -1.62 -3.74 -23.13
N GLN A 195 -2.78 -3.39 -23.70
CA GLN A 195 -3.62 -2.32 -23.19
C GLN A 195 -4.20 -2.70 -21.83
N VAL A 196 -4.21 -1.74 -20.91
CA VAL A 196 -4.82 -1.86 -19.60
C VAL A 196 -5.70 -0.65 -19.34
N SER A 197 -6.84 -0.89 -18.71
CA SER A 197 -7.75 0.18 -18.29
C SER A 197 -8.29 -0.10 -16.90
N LYS A 198 -8.60 0.97 -16.18
CA LYS A 198 -9.30 0.93 -14.91
C LYS A 198 -10.05 2.23 -14.70
N GLU A 199 -11.35 2.13 -14.53
CA GLU A 199 -12.20 3.23 -14.13
C GLU A 199 -12.71 2.98 -12.71
N ILE A 200 -12.80 4.04 -11.92
CA ILE A 200 -13.35 4.00 -10.58
C ILE A 200 -14.28 5.21 -10.45
N ASN A 201 -15.54 4.97 -10.19
CA ASN A 201 -16.51 6.02 -9.87
C ASN A 201 -16.93 5.86 -8.42
N GLY A 202 -16.99 6.95 -7.69
CA GLY A 202 -17.53 6.95 -6.33
C GLY A 202 -18.46 8.12 -6.10
N GLN A 203 -19.45 7.89 -5.27
CA GLN A 203 -20.47 8.86 -4.89
C GLN A 203 -20.73 8.71 -3.40
N ARG A 204 -20.67 9.81 -2.66
CA ARG A 204 -21.15 9.86 -1.29
C ARG A 204 -22.67 9.80 -1.27
N THR A 205 -23.21 9.09 -0.31
CA THR A 205 -24.63 9.12 0.04
C THR A 205 -24.75 9.76 1.43
N ASP A 206 -25.97 10.07 1.86
CA ASP A 206 -26.22 10.68 3.17
C ASP A 206 -25.67 9.82 4.32
N ASP A 207 -25.72 8.50 4.15
CA ASP A 207 -25.38 7.48 5.12
C ASP A 207 -24.13 6.66 4.74
N GLY A 208 -23.41 7.00 3.67
CA GLY A 208 -22.31 6.16 3.21
C GLY A 208 -21.76 6.51 1.83
N PHE A 209 -21.56 5.50 0.99
CA PHE A 209 -21.07 5.69 -0.37
C PHE A 209 -21.38 4.51 -1.29
N ILE A 210 -21.42 4.81 -2.59
CA ILE A 210 -21.38 3.82 -3.67
C ILE A 210 -20.05 4.00 -4.40
N ARG A 211 -19.42 2.89 -4.79
CA ARG A 211 -18.18 2.85 -5.55
C ARG A 211 -18.20 1.76 -6.60
N SER A 212 -18.22 2.13 -7.87
CA SER A 212 -18.02 1.20 -8.97
C SER A 212 -16.58 1.21 -9.47
N VAL A 213 -16.14 0.06 -9.95
CA VAL A 213 -14.85 -0.16 -10.59
C VAL A 213 -15.09 -0.99 -11.82
N SER A 214 -14.50 -0.60 -12.93
CA SER A 214 -14.44 -1.41 -14.15
C SER A 214 -13.03 -1.33 -14.73
N GLY A 215 -12.70 -2.23 -15.65
CA GLY A 215 -11.44 -2.17 -16.35
C GLY A 215 -11.14 -3.43 -17.14
N SER A 216 -10.01 -3.39 -17.82
CA SER A 216 -9.51 -4.48 -18.66
C SER A 216 -8.03 -4.70 -18.39
N ASN A 217 -7.62 -5.96 -18.41
CA ASN A 217 -6.22 -6.36 -18.33
C ASN A 217 -5.96 -7.62 -19.17
N ALA A 218 -4.77 -8.21 -19.05
CA ALA A 218 -4.41 -9.41 -19.80
C ALA A 218 -5.28 -10.64 -19.48
N GLN A 219 -5.99 -10.65 -18.36
CA GLN A 219 -6.93 -11.71 -17.95
C GLN A 219 -8.36 -11.43 -18.43
N GLY A 220 -8.63 -10.28 -19.03
CA GLY A 220 -9.93 -9.87 -19.54
C GLY A 220 -10.55 -8.71 -18.77
N ASP A 221 -11.83 -8.49 -19.04
CA ASP A 221 -12.60 -7.43 -18.41
C ASP A 221 -13.05 -7.81 -17.00
N TYR A 222 -13.14 -6.81 -16.14
CA TYR A 222 -13.64 -6.97 -14.79
C TYR A 222 -14.46 -5.75 -14.38
N SER A 223 -15.43 -5.96 -13.51
CA SER A 223 -16.17 -4.89 -12.86
C SER A 223 -16.61 -5.31 -11.46
N HIS A 224 -16.79 -4.34 -10.57
CA HIS A 224 -17.51 -4.52 -9.33
C HIS A 224 -18.07 -3.20 -8.83
N GLU A 225 -19.18 -3.28 -8.13
CA GLU A 225 -19.76 -2.19 -7.37
C GLU A 225 -19.71 -2.52 -5.89
N THR A 226 -19.40 -1.53 -5.06
CA THR A 226 -19.45 -1.61 -3.61
C THR A 226 -20.38 -0.52 -3.12
N GLN A 227 -21.43 -0.90 -2.41
CA GLN A 227 -22.26 0.01 -1.65
C GLN A 227 -21.95 -0.16 -0.17
N VAL A 228 -21.78 0.95 0.54
CA VAL A 228 -21.65 1.00 1.99
C VAL A 228 -22.69 1.96 2.52
N SER A 229 -23.47 1.52 3.50
CA SER A 229 -24.40 2.36 4.26
C SER A 229 -24.10 2.25 5.75
N ARG A 230 -24.47 3.29 6.49
CA ARG A 230 -24.28 3.40 7.93
C ARG A 230 -25.54 3.94 8.56
N ASP A 231 -26.17 3.10 9.36
CA ASP A 231 -27.21 3.54 10.26
C ASP A 231 -26.55 4.08 11.54
N ALA A 232 -26.69 5.39 11.76
CA ALA A 232 -26.14 6.06 12.93
C ALA A 232 -26.92 5.76 14.22
N GLU A 233 -28.22 5.46 14.12
CA GLU A 233 -29.08 5.18 15.28
C GLU A 233 -28.75 3.81 15.88
N THR A 234 -28.59 2.80 15.01
CA THR A 234 -28.24 1.44 15.45
C THR A 234 -26.73 1.20 15.51
N GLY A 235 -25.92 2.12 14.98
CA GLY A 235 -24.47 1.96 14.88
C GLY A 235 -24.06 0.86 13.90
N THR A 236 -24.95 0.49 12.97
CA THR A 236 -24.77 -0.59 11.99
C THR A 236 -24.10 -0.07 10.73
N ILE A 237 -23.18 -0.85 10.17
CA ILE A 237 -22.52 -0.58 8.89
C ILE A 237 -22.74 -1.78 7.99
N ASN A 238 -23.40 -1.54 6.87
CA ASN A 238 -23.64 -2.53 5.84
C ASN A 238 -22.73 -2.28 4.64
N ARG A 239 -22.20 -3.35 4.08
CA ARG A 239 -21.40 -3.32 2.86
C ARG A 239 -21.83 -4.45 1.95
N ILE A 240 -22.25 -4.09 0.75
CA ILE A 240 -22.56 -5.02 -0.32
C ILE A 240 -21.55 -4.79 -1.44
N THR A 241 -21.04 -5.86 -2.03
CA THR A 241 -20.17 -5.80 -3.19
C THR A 241 -20.59 -6.86 -4.18
N THR A 242 -20.85 -6.48 -5.42
CA THR A 242 -21.14 -7.40 -6.52
C THR A 242 -20.15 -7.14 -7.63
N GLY A 243 -19.76 -8.18 -8.37
CA GLY A 243 -18.82 -8.00 -9.46
C GLY A 243 -18.77 -9.16 -10.41
N THR A 244 -18.08 -8.95 -11.52
CA THR A 244 -17.85 -9.92 -12.57
C THR A 244 -16.40 -9.84 -13.01
N ASN A 245 -15.81 -10.98 -13.33
CA ASN A 245 -14.49 -11.07 -13.96
C ASN A 245 -14.47 -12.28 -14.90
N ALA A 246 -13.29 -12.62 -15.43
CA ALA A 246 -13.11 -13.78 -16.30
C ALA A 246 -13.57 -15.13 -15.72
N THR A 247 -13.68 -15.27 -14.40
CA THR A 247 -14.18 -16.49 -13.75
C THR A 247 -15.70 -16.52 -13.58
N GLY A 248 -16.38 -15.39 -13.77
CA GLY A 248 -17.82 -15.22 -13.61
C GLY A 248 -18.19 -14.17 -12.56
N SER A 249 -19.47 -14.15 -12.17
CA SER A 249 -20.01 -13.18 -11.22
C SER A 249 -19.81 -13.62 -9.77
N TRP A 250 -19.62 -12.68 -8.86
CA TRP A 250 -19.43 -12.95 -7.44
C TRP A 250 -20.10 -11.85 -6.61
N SER A 251 -20.40 -12.16 -5.36
CA SER A 251 -20.90 -11.19 -4.40
C SER A 251 -20.22 -11.37 -3.04
N ALA A 252 -20.19 -10.30 -2.28
CA ALA A 252 -19.81 -10.29 -0.88
C ALA A 252 -20.69 -9.30 -0.14
N GLU A 253 -21.21 -9.72 1.01
CA GLU A 253 -21.99 -8.88 1.90
C GLU A 253 -21.36 -8.94 3.29
N SER A 254 -21.39 -7.83 4.01
CA SER A 254 -21.00 -7.80 5.40
C SER A 254 -21.75 -6.74 6.16
N GLU A 255 -22.14 -7.10 7.38
CA GLU A 255 -22.74 -6.21 8.37
C GLU A 255 -21.81 -6.14 9.57
N ILE A 256 -21.67 -4.96 10.16
CA ILE A 256 -21.05 -4.76 11.47
C ILE A 256 -22.03 -3.95 12.32
N GLN A 257 -22.41 -4.48 13.46
CA GLN A 257 -23.24 -3.82 14.43
C GLN A 257 -22.43 -3.51 15.69
N ARG A 258 -22.47 -2.26 16.16
CA ARG A 258 -21.89 -1.91 17.45
C ARG A 258 -22.73 -2.50 18.58
N THR A 259 -22.04 -2.99 19.60
CA THR A 259 -22.64 -3.37 20.88
C THR A 259 -22.13 -2.45 21.97
N GLU A 260 -22.71 -2.53 23.17
CA GLU A 260 -22.28 -1.74 24.33
C GLU A 260 -20.76 -1.85 24.57
N ASN A 261 -20.24 -3.09 24.50
CA ASN A 261 -18.86 -3.43 24.85
C ASN A 261 -18.05 -3.94 23.66
N GLY A 262 -18.46 -3.65 22.42
CA GLY A 262 -17.73 -4.08 21.24
C GLY A 262 -18.52 -4.07 19.93
N TRP A 263 -18.49 -5.19 19.22
CA TRP A 263 -19.20 -5.33 17.94
C TRP A 263 -19.47 -6.78 17.57
N VAL A 264 -20.53 -6.98 16.78
CA VAL A 264 -20.79 -8.22 16.05
C VAL A 264 -20.64 -7.93 14.57
N SER A 265 -20.02 -8.84 13.82
CA SER A 265 -19.93 -8.77 12.38
C SER A 265 -20.41 -10.05 11.75
N GLN A 266 -21.08 -9.95 10.62
CA GLN A 266 -21.39 -11.07 9.76
C GLN A 266 -20.91 -10.77 8.36
N SER A 267 -20.48 -11.79 7.64
CA SER A 267 -20.11 -11.65 6.24
C SER A 267 -20.43 -12.92 5.47
N THR A 268 -20.86 -12.75 4.24
CA THR A 268 -21.10 -13.82 3.28
C THR A 268 -20.38 -13.48 1.99
N ARG A 269 -19.92 -14.51 1.28
CA ARG A 269 -19.30 -14.36 -0.02
C ARG A 269 -19.71 -15.52 -0.91
N THR A 270 -20.25 -15.18 -2.08
CA THR A 270 -20.63 -16.11 -3.13
C THR A 270 -19.62 -16.01 -4.26
N ASN A 271 -19.01 -17.12 -4.65
CA ASN A 271 -18.09 -17.16 -5.78
C ASN A 271 -18.82 -17.42 -7.12
N ALA A 272 -18.08 -17.45 -8.22
CA ALA A 272 -18.64 -17.66 -9.55
C ALA A 272 -19.27 -19.03 -9.79
N ASN A 273 -18.97 -20.02 -8.96
CA ASN A 273 -19.61 -21.33 -9.00
C ASN A 273 -20.90 -21.37 -8.16
N GLY A 274 -21.29 -20.24 -7.54
CA GLY A 274 -22.41 -20.17 -6.60
C GLY A 274 -22.08 -20.71 -5.21
N GLU A 275 -20.83 -21.05 -4.92
CA GLU A 275 -20.44 -21.55 -3.60
C GLU A 275 -20.37 -20.41 -2.59
N ILE A 276 -20.91 -20.64 -1.40
CA ILE A 276 -21.05 -19.63 -0.36
C ILE A 276 -20.08 -19.94 0.78
N SER A 277 -19.30 -18.93 1.17
CA SER A 277 -18.56 -18.92 2.43
C SER A 277 -19.11 -17.82 3.33
N SER A 278 -19.08 -18.04 4.64
CA SER A 278 -19.53 -17.06 5.62
C SER A 278 -18.56 -16.91 6.77
N SER A 279 -18.61 -15.78 7.46
CA SER A 279 -17.90 -15.59 8.70
C SER A 279 -18.67 -14.69 9.65
N THR A 280 -18.75 -15.12 10.90
CA THR A 280 -19.29 -14.33 12.02
C THR A 280 -18.14 -13.98 12.96
N GLY A 281 -18.09 -12.74 13.40
CA GLY A 281 -17.13 -12.22 14.36
C GLY A 281 -17.86 -11.60 15.53
N VAL A 282 -17.43 -11.90 16.76
CA VAL A 282 -17.88 -11.23 17.97
C VAL A 282 -16.66 -10.67 18.65
N MET A 283 -16.71 -9.38 18.96
CA MET A 283 -15.71 -8.68 19.74
C MET A 283 -16.37 -8.17 21.01
N GLU A 284 -15.78 -8.54 22.14
CA GLU A 284 -16.13 -8.05 23.46
C GLU A 284 -14.89 -7.42 24.08
N ARG A 285 -15.09 -6.30 24.76
CA ARG A 285 -14.04 -5.54 25.41
C ARG A 285 -14.55 -5.03 26.74
N ASP A 286 -13.72 -5.23 27.75
CA ASP A 286 -13.84 -4.60 29.06
C ASP A 286 -12.64 -3.63 29.24
N ASP A 287 -12.57 -2.96 30.39
CA ASP A 287 -11.54 -1.94 30.66
C ASP A 287 -10.10 -2.44 30.48
N ASN A 288 -9.85 -3.71 30.83
CA ASN A 288 -8.51 -4.30 30.83
C ASN A 288 -8.40 -5.57 29.98
N SER A 289 -9.45 -6.00 29.30
CA SER A 289 -9.45 -7.23 28.51
C SER A 289 -10.23 -7.09 27.22
N TRP A 290 -9.96 -7.98 26.27
CA TRP A 290 -10.79 -8.14 25.10
C TRP A 290 -10.75 -9.57 24.59
N THR A 291 -11.87 -10.01 24.05
CA THR A 291 -12.00 -11.30 23.37
C THR A 291 -12.56 -11.05 21.97
N ARG A 292 -11.93 -11.68 20.99
CA ARG A 292 -12.43 -11.75 19.61
C ARG A 292 -12.60 -13.20 19.21
N THR A 293 -13.84 -13.61 18.95
CA THR A 293 -14.16 -14.92 18.40
C THR A 293 -14.56 -14.74 16.94
N GLN A 294 -13.93 -15.48 16.04
CA GLN A 294 -14.27 -15.50 14.62
C GLN A 294 -14.57 -16.92 14.18
N THR A 295 -15.80 -17.16 13.74
CA THR A 295 -16.20 -18.40 13.09
C THR A 295 -16.22 -18.17 11.59
N THR A 296 -15.63 -19.07 10.82
CA THR A 296 -15.62 -19.04 9.35
C THR A 296 -16.08 -20.40 8.83
N THR A 297 -17.08 -20.38 7.95
CA THR A 297 -17.58 -21.55 7.24
C THR A 297 -17.16 -21.43 5.78
N GLY A 298 -16.33 -22.37 5.31
CA GLY A 298 -15.91 -22.44 3.92
C GLY A 298 -17.02 -22.92 2.99
N ALA A 299 -16.85 -22.69 1.70
CA ALA A 299 -17.70 -23.20 0.61
C ALA A 299 -17.92 -24.72 0.66
N ASN A 300 -16.97 -25.45 1.22
CA ASN A 300 -17.00 -26.91 1.39
C ASN A 300 -17.66 -27.37 2.71
N GLY A 301 -18.24 -26.45 3.48
CA GLY A 301 -18.82 -26.72 4.79
C GLY A 301 -17.83 -26.87 5.94
N GLY A 302 -16.51 -26.74 5.69
CA GLY A 302 -15.50 -26.77 6.75
C GLY A 302 -15.62 -25.55 7.65
N VAL A 303 -15.55 -25.75 8.97
CA VAL A 303 -15.69 -24.69 9.97
C VAL A 303 -14.36 -24.46 10.67
N GLN A 304 -13.98 -23.19 10.80
CA GLN A 304 -12.85 -22.77 11.62
C GLN A 304 -13.32 -21.74 12.63
N VAL A 305 -13.00 -21.97 13.90
CA VAL A 305 -13.19 -20.99 14.97
C VAL A 305 -11.82 -20.51 15.43
N VAL A 306 -11.63 -19.19 15.48
CA VAL A 306 -10.42 -18.56 16.00
C VAL A 306 -10.82 -17.63 17.13
N THR A 307 -10.32 -17.92 18.32
CA THR A 307 -10.51 -17.09 19.51
C THR A 307 -9.18 -16.43 19.84
N VAL A 308 -9.19 -15.11 19.96
CA VAL A 308 -8.03 -14.32 20.39
C VAL A 308 -8.44 -13.54 21.63
N ARG A 309 -7.66 -13.69 22.70
CA ARG A 309 -7.86 -12.95 23.94
C ARG A 309 -6.66 -12.06 24.19
N GLY A 310 -6.90 -10.85 24.68
CA GLY A 310 -5.86 -9.95 25.15
C GLY A 310 -6.21 -9.40 26.51
N GLU A 311 -5.24 -9.41 27.42
CA GLU A 311 -5.37 -8.86 28.76
C GLU A 311 -4.28 -7.83 28.97
N ARG A 312 -4.66 -6.65 29.43
CA ARG A 312 -3.77 -5.56 29.80
C ARG A 312 -3.64 -5.58 31.32
N ASP A 313 -2.41 -5.72 31.78
CA ASP A 313 -2.07 -5.47 33.16
C ASP A 313 -2.24 -3.96 33.45
N PRO A 314 -3.12 -3.57 34.40
CA PRO A 314 -3.38 -2.17 34.69
C PRO A 314 -2.19 -1.47 35.36
N GLU A 315 -1.31 -2.20 36.05
CA GLU A 315 -0.15 -1.65 36.77
C GLU A 315 1.04 -1.43 35.83
N THR A 316 1.33 -2.41 34.98
CA THR A 316 2.50 -2.35 34.08
C THR A 316 2.15 -1.86 32.68
N GLY A 317 0.87 -1.88 32.30
CA GLY A 317 0.41 -1.61 30.94
C GLY A 317 0.77 -2.70 29.93
N THR A 318 1.39 -3.79 30.37
CA THR A 318 1.79 -4.93 29.53
C THR A 318 0.55 -5.65 28.99
N VAL A 319 0.59 -6.08 27.73
CA VAL A 319 -0.52 -6.81 27.11
C VAL A 319 -0.11 -8.25 26.83
N THR A 320 -0.76 -9.19 27.49
CA THR A 320 -0.66 -10.63 27.19
C THR A 320 -1.69 -10.97 26.12
N ARG A 321 -1.32 -11.83 25.16
CA ARG A 321 -2.24 -12.28 24.10
C ARG A 321 -2.17 -13.79 23.97
N SER A 322 -3.33 -14.44 23.92
CA SER A 322 -3.47 -15.85 23.59
C SER A 322 -4.30 -16.01 22.32
N ARG A 323 -4.03 -17.09 21.59
CA ARG A 323 -4.74 -17.45 20.36
C ARG A 323 -5.04 -18.92 20.38
N GLU A 324 -6.31 -19.25 20.17
CA GLU A 324 -6.84 -20.59 20.06
C GLU A 324 -7.46 -20.76 18.67
N VAL A 325 -7.28 -21.94 18.09
CA VAL A 325 -7.79 -22.26 16.76
C VAL A 325 -8.40 -23.66 16.80
N GLU A 326 -9.70 -23.73 16.56
CA GLU A 326 -10.46 -24.96 16.42
C GLU A 326 -10.86 -25.15 14.96
N ARG A 327 -10.86 -26.39 14.48
CA ARG A 327 -11.23 -26.74 13.11
C ARG A 327 -12.11 -27.98 13.12
N GLU A 328 -13.27 -27.88 12.49
CA GLU A 328 -14.18 -29.00 12.29
C GLU A 328 -14.42 -29.20 10.78
N GLY A 329 -14.45 -30.48 10.36
CA GLY A 329 -14.51 -30.87 8.95
C GLY A 329 -13.16 -31.30 8.39
N PRO A 330 -13.15 -31.91 7.19
CA PRO A 330 -11.95 -32.58 6.68
C PRO A 330 -10.83 -31.55 6.49
N PRO A 331 -9.66 -31.73 7.12
CA PRO A 331 -8.46 -31.10 6.60
C PRO A 331 -8.28 -31.65 5.19
N LYS A 332 -8.08 -30.79 4.19
CA LYS A 332 -7.57 -31.26 2.90
C LYS A 332 -6.15 -30.73 2.69
N PRO A 333 -5.32 -31.53 1.99
CA PRO A 333 -3.88 -31.36 1.87
C PRO A 333 -3.42 -30.01 1.32
#